data_AF-A0A2E3S1I5-F1
#
_entry.id   AF-A0A2E3S1I5-F1
#
_cell.length_a   1.000
_cell.length_b   1.000
_cell.length_c   1.000
_cell.angle_alpha   90.00
_cell.angle_beta   90.00
_cell.angle_gamma   90.00
#
_symmetry.space_group_name_H-M   'P 1'
#
loop_
_entity.id
_entity.type
_entity.pdbx_description
1 polymer ?
#
loop_
_entity_poly.entity_id
_entity_poly.type
_entity_poly.pdbx_seq_one_letter_code
_entity_poly.pdbx_strand_id
1 'polypeptide(L)'
;MASDSVVRLFLALTLMLLPSSVAAEVWRSDWGPVTVKADGATFVGRYNKPMGGIVVMQHRGSGNYSGYWARACTSKKRYQIPAPLFSAEGSCRERRKNAYGKMTNCWGLISGAVNSSNTRFQGTFMTCNGKRLGQWRGWR
;
A
#
# COMPACT_ATOMS: atom_id res chain seq x y z
N MET A 1 -36.30 -58.39 -27.34
CA MET A 1 -35.05 -58.74 -26.63
C MET A 1 -34.31 -57.45 -26.33
N ALA A 2 -33.87 -57.32 -25.09
CA ALA A 2 -33.38 -56.10 -24.45
C ALA A 2 -31.96 -55.71 -24.88
N SER A 3 -31.69 -54.40 -24.90
CA SER A 3 -30.41 -53.68 -24.75
C SER A 3 -30.61 -52.28 -25.36
N ASP A 4 -30.21 -51.13 -24.82
CA ASP A 4 -29.23 -50.83 -23.79
C ASP A 4 -29.63 -49.51 -23.09
N SER A 5 -29.57 -49.52 -21.77
CA SER A 5 -29.59 -48.31 -20.95
C SER A 5 -28.21 -47.63 -21.04
N VAL A 6 -28.12 -46.47 -21.70
CA VAL A 6 -26.93 -45.61 -21.61
C VAL A 6 -27.32 -44.29 -20.98
N VAL A 7 -27.35 -44.30 -19.64
CA VAL A 7 -27.39 -43.08 -18.83
C VAL A 7 -26.04 -42.37 -18.98
N ARG A 8 -25.99 -41.34 -19.84
CA ARG A 8 -24.83 -40.47 -19.96
C ARG A 8 -24.80 -39.51 -18.77
N LEU A 9 -24.09 -39.90 -17.71
CA LEU A 9 -23.80 -39.04 -16.58
C LEU A 9 -22.71 -38.04 -16.98
N PHE A 10 -23.10 -36.82 -17.35
CA PHE A 10 -22.16 -35.71 -17.53
C PHE A 10 -21.73 -35.19 -16.16
N LEU A 11 -20.56 -35.62 -15.69
CA LEU A 11 -19.90 -35.05 -14.51
C LEU A 11 -19.34 -33.67 -14.88
N ALA A 12 -20.10 -32.61 -14.61
CA ALA A 12 -19.60 -31.24 -14.75
C ALA A 12 -18.70 -30.91 -13.53
N LEU A 13 -17.39 -31.06 -13.70
CA LEU A 13 -16.40 -30.61 -12.72
C LEU A 13 -16.27 -29.08 -12.79
N THR A 14 -17.13 -28.35 -12.08
CA THR A 14 -16.96 -26.91 -11.86
C THR A 14 -15.76 -26.68 -10.94
N LEU A 15 -14.60 -26.43 -11.56
CA LEU A 15 -13.39 -25.99 -10.86
C LEU A 15 -13.65 -24.56 -10.33
N MET A 16 -14.07 -24.46 -9.06
CA MET A 16 -14.18 -23.18 -8.37
C MET A 16 -12.78 -22.59 -8.23
N LEU A 17 -12.42 -21.66 -9.12
CA LEU A 17 -11.25 -20.81 -8.99
C LEU A 17 -11.47 -19.88 -7.79
N LEU A 18 -11.02 -20.30 -6.61
CA LEU A 18 -10.92 -19.44 -5.44
C LEU A 18 -9.99 -18.27 -5.78
N PRO A 19 -10.41 -17.00 -5.61
CA PRO A 19 -9.52 -15.87 -5.84
C PRO A 19 -8.36 -15.96 -4.85
N SER A 20 -7.14 -16.08 -5.38
CA SER A 20 -5.90 -16.10 -4.60
C SER A 20 -5.82 -14.85 -3.75
N SER A 21 -6.04 -14.98 -2.43
CA SER A 21 -5.83 -13.88 -1.51
C SER A 21 -4.35 -13.53 -1.48
N VAL A 22 -3.97 -12.36 -2.02
CA VAL A 22 -2.58 -11.88 -1.91
C VAL A 22 -2.26 -11.71 -0.43
N ALA A 23 -1.28 -12.47 0.06
CA ALA A 23 -0.83 -12.39 1.43
C ALA A 23 -0.32 -10.98 1.72
N ALA A 24 -0.65 -10.46 2.91
CA ALA A 24 -0.11 -9.18 3.35
C ALA A 24 1.36 -9.39 3.78
N GLU A 25 2.29 -8.76 3.08
CA GLU A 25 3.72 -8.82 3.37
C GLU A 25 4.11 -7.70 4.34
N VAL A 26 5.04 -7.95 5.25
CA VAL A 26 5.55 -6.90 6.15
C VAL A 26 6.89 -6.42 5.63
N TRP A 27 6.92 -5.20 5.10
CA TRP A 27 8.15 -4.57 4.66
C TRP A 27 8.79 -3.84 5.84
N ARG A 28 10.04 -4.21 6.16
CA ARG A 28 10.86 -3.42 7.09
C ARG A 28 11.23 -2.12 6.42
N SER A 29 11.03 -1.02 7.13
CA SER A 29 11.37 0.31 6.64
C SER A 29 11.94 1.18 7.74
N ASP A 30 12.55 2.29 7.35
CA ASP A 30 13.00 3.37 8.24
C ASP A 30 11.83 4.00 9.04
N TRP A 31 10.59 3.60 8.76
CA TRP A 31 9.32 4.08 9.33
C TRP A 31 8.69 3.06 10.29
N GLY A 32 9.37 1.93 10.54
CA GLY A 32 8.82 0.77 11.21
C GLY A 32 8.21 -0.26 10.23
N PRO A 33 7.57 -1.31 10.75
CA PRO A 33 6.94 -2.33 9.92
C PRO A 33 5.76 -1.73 9.13
N VAL A 34 5.76 -1.92 7.82
CA VAL A 34 4.65 -1.57 6.94
C VAL A 34 3.98 -2.86 6.47
N THR A 35 2.71 -3.05 6.81
CA THR A 35 1.93 -4.17 6.28
C THR A 35 1.41 -3.77 4.89
N VAL A 36 2.00 -4.36 3.86
CA VAL A 36 1.71 -4.11 2.45
C VAL A 36 0.73 -5.17 1.97
N LYS A 37 -0.41 -4.73 1.45
CA LYS A 37 -1.25 -5.56 0.59
C LYS A 37 -1.01 -5.09 -0.84
N ALA A 38 -0.26 -5.87 -1.60
CA ALA A 38 -0.08 -5.63 -3.02
C ALA A 38 -1.32 -6.17 -3.77
N ASP A 39 -1.85 -5.39 -4.69
CA ASP A 39 -2.93 -5.80 -5.59
C ASP A 39 -2.58 -5.34 -7.01
N GLY A 40 -1.75 -6.14 -7.70
CA GLY A 40 -1.31 -5.90 -9.07
C GLY A 40 -0.75 -4.48 -9.30
N ALA A 41 -1.61 -3.60 -9.81
CA ALA A 41 -1.29 -2.22 -10.16
C ALA A 41 -1.35 -1.22 -8.99
N THR A 42 -1.90 -1.58 -7.84
CA THR A 42 -1.95 -0.70 -6.66
C THR A 42 -1.44 -1.46 -5.44
N PHE A 43 -0.64 -0.81 -4.61
CA PHE A 43 -0.35 -1.32 -3.28
C PHE A 43 -0.84 -0.37 -2.20
N VAL A 44 -1.31 -0.96 -1.11
CA VAL A 44 -1.75 -0.24 0.08
C VAL A 44 -0.93 -0.72 1.27
N GLY A 45 -0.11 0.16 1.82
CA GLY A 45 0.69 -0.06 3.02
C GLY A 45 0.04 0.57 4.23
N ARG A 46 -0.09 -0.17 5.35
CA ARG A 46 -0.47 0.40 6.65
C ARG A 46 0.77 0.56 7.51
N TYR A 47 0.94 1.72 8.12
CA TYR A 47 2.07 2.06 8.99
C TYR A 47 1.58 2.90 10.16
N ASN A 48 2.43 3.12 11.18
CA ASN A 48 2.12 3.99 12.32
C ASN A 48 0.69 3.78 12.84
N LYS A 49 0.40 2.55 13.29
CA LYS A 49 -0.94 2.12 13.73
C LYS A 49 -1.59 3.14 14.67
N PRO A 50 -0.93 3.71 15.70
CA PRO A 50 -1.56 4.72 16.56
C PRO A 50 -2.13 5.94 15.82
N MET A 51 -1.55 6.34 14.69
CA MET A 51 -2.01 7.49 13.89
C MET A 51 -2.79 7.10 12.63
N GLY A 52 -3.04 5.80 12.42
CA GLY A 52 -3.74 5.30 11.24
C GLY A 52 -3.02 5.64 9.94
N GLY A 53 -1.69 5.49 9.92
CA GLY A 53 -0.88 5.76 8.72
C GLY A 53 -1.22 4.82 7.57
N ILE A 54 -1.40 5.39 6.38
CA ILE A 54 -1.61 4.65 5.14
C ILE A 54 -0.71 5.20 4.04
N VAL A 55 -0.16 4.31 3.24
CA VAL A 55 0.48 4.61 1.95
C VAL A 55 -0.36 3.95 0.87
N VAL A 56 -0.71 4.70 -0.16
CA VAL A 56 -1.42 4.20 -1.34
C VAL A 56 -0.60 4.59 -2.54
N MET A 57 -0.14 3.60 -3.30
CA MET A 57 0.72 3.81 -4.46
C MET A 57 0.25 2.98 -5.64
N GLN A 58 0.35 3.56 -6.82
CA GLN A 58 0.01 2.93 -8.09
C GLN A 58 1.30 2.65 -8.87
N HIS A 59 1.34 1.50 -9.53
CA HIS A 59 2.38 1.12 -10.47
C HIS A 59 2.32 2.05 -11.69
N ARG A 60 3.49 2.50 -12.14
CA ARG A 60 3.67 3.45 -13.25
C ARG A 60 4.44 2.83 -14.42
N GLY A 61 4.62 1.51 -14.44
CA GLY A 61 5.48 0.82 -15.39
C GLY A 61 6.93 0.71 -14.92
N SER A 62 7.65 -0.29 -15.46
CA SER A 62 9.09 -0.51 -15.23
C SER A 62 9.52 -0.54 -13.76
N GLY A 63 8.65 -1.06 -12.89
CA GLY A 63 8.91 -1.17 -11.45
C GLY A 63 8.77 0.14 -10.68
N ASN A 64 8.32 1.23 -11.31
CA ASN A 64 8.09 2.52 -10.67
C ASN A 64 6.71 2.58 -10.02
N TYR A 65 6.61 3.32 -8.92
CA TYR A 65 5.40 3.53 -8.14
C TYR A 65 5.28 4.99 -7.72
N SER A 66 4.06 5.51 -7.70
CA SER A 66 3.78 6.83 -7.13
C SER A 66 2.41 6.88 -6.46
N GLY A 67 2.25 7.77 -5.50
CA GLY A 67 1.00 7.95 -4.80
C GLY A 67 1.12 8.88 -3.60
N TYR A 68 0.41 8.56 -2.53
CA TYR A 68 0.34 9.40 -1.34
C TYR A 68 0.49 8.60 -0.05
N TRP A 69 0.92 9.30 1.00
CA TRP A 69 0.82 8.85 2.38
C TRP A 69 -0.11 9.76 3.16
N ALA A 70 -0.85 9.24 4.13
CA ALA A 70 -1.75 10.02 4.98
C ALA A 70 -1.86 9.44 6.39
N ARG A 71 -2.06 10.29 7.39
CA ARG A 71 -2.28 9.89 8.79
C ARG A 71 -3.05 10.94 9.57
N ALA A 72 -3.54 10.59 10.76
CA ALA A 72 -4.06 11.60 11.67
C ALA A 72 -2.94 12.58 12.07
N CYS A 73 -3.27 13.88 12.09
CA CYS A 73 -2.36 14.93 12.52
C CYS A 73 -1.96 14.74 13.98
N THR A 74 -0.70 15.06 14.33
CA THR A 74 -0.21 14.93 15.70
C THR A 74 0.96 15.86 15.97
N SER A 75 1.05 16.36 17.20
CA SER A 75 2.20 17.10 17.72
C SER A 75 3.25 16.19 18.38
N LYS A 76 2.96 14.89 18.56
CA LYS A 76 3.85 13.96 19.26
C LYS A 76 4.99 13.52 18.34
N LYS A 77 6.22 13.99 18.64
CA LYS A 77 7.44 13.73 17.84
C LYS A 77 7.67 12.26 17.49
N ARG A 78 7.44 11.34 18.45
CA ARG A 78 7.62 9.88 18.23
C ARG A 78 6.76 9.30 17.10
N TYR A 79 5.65 9.95 16.78
CA TYR A 79 4.79 9.54 15.67
C TYR A 79 5.09 10.31 14.39
N GLN A 80 5.94 11.34 14.42
CA GLN A 80 6.35 12.17 13.28
C GLN A 80 7.61 11.64 12.57
N ILE A 81 8.03 10.41 12.85
CA ILE A 81 9.18 9.82 12.17
C ILE A 81 8.68 8.98 10.99
N PRO A 82 9.35 9.07 9.83
CA PRO A 82 10.27 10.11 9.35
C PRO A 82 9.55 11.17 8.49
N ALA A 83 8.35 11.59 8.89
CA ALA A 83 7.69 12.80 8.37
C ALA A 83 7.83 13.96 9.37
N PRO A 84 8.95 14.71 9.37
CA PRO A 84 9.22 15.74 10.37
C PRO A 84 8.16 16.87 10.44
N LEU A 85 7.57 16.95 11.63
CA LEU A 85 7.48 18.12 12.53
C LEU A 85 6.76 19.40 12.07
N PHE A 86 5.49 19.44 12.48
CA PHE A 86 4.69 20.56 13.00
C PHE A 86 4.41 21.79 12.11
N SER A 87 5.35 22.31 11.32
CA SER A 87 5.11 23.54 10.56
C SER A 87 4.57 23.31 9.15
N ALA A 88 4.96 22.20 8.50
CA ALA A 88 4.53 21.87 7.13
C ALA A 88 3.51 20.72 7.07
N GLU A 89 3.41 19.92 8.13
CA GLU A 89 2.46 18.82 8.20
C GLU A 89 1.05 19.37 8.50
N GLY A 90 0.07 19.10 7.64
CA GLY A 90 -1.28 19.64 7.79
C GLY A 90 -1.56 20.93 7.03
N SER A 91 -0.57 21.45 6.28
CA SER A 91 -0.73 22.64 5.42
C SER A 91 -1.39 22.32 4.07
N CYS A 92 -1.70 21.05 3.79
CA CYS A 92 -2.33 20.65 2.56
C CYS A 92 -3.77 21.16 2.53
N ARG A 93 -4.11 21.95 1.49
CA ARG A 93 -5.49 22.43 1.26
C ARG A 93 -6.45 21.26 1.02
N GLU A 94 -6.00 20.28 0.25
CA GLU A 94 -6.76 19.06 0.01
C GLU A 94 -6.67 18.08 1.18
N ARG A 95 -7.69 17.23 1.29
CA ARG A 95 -7.75 16.17 2.30
C ARG A 95 -7.57 14.79 1.65
N ARG A 96 -6.93 13.88 2.38
CA ARG A 96 -6.83 12.46 2.00
C ARG A 96 -7.37 11.55 3.11
N LYS A 97 -7.82 10.34 2.76
CA LYS A 97 -8.25 9.34 3.74
C LYS A 97 -7.03 8.67 4.36
N ASN A 98 -7.02 8.56 5.69
CA ASN A 98 -6.07 7.74 6.44
C ASN A 98 -6.52 6.26 6.53
N ALA A 99 -5.75 5.40 7.20
CA ALA A 99 -6.08 3.97 7.33
C ALA A 99 -7.39 3.68 8.09
N TYR A 100 -7.90 4.66 8.84
CA TYR A 100 -9.18 4.59 9.55
C TYR A 100 -10.35 5.19 8.74
N GLY A 101 -10.13 5.57 7.48
CA GLY A 101 -11.14 6.19 6.63
C GLY A 101 -11.43 7.66 6.95
N LYS A 102 -10.69 8.28 7.88
CA LYS A 102 -10.87 9.69 8.26
C LYS A 102 -10.11 10.61 7.31
N MET A 103 -10.75 11.70 6.89
CA MET A 103 -10.15 12.74 6.06
C MET A 103 -9.16 13.59 6.87
N THR A 104 -7.95 13.79 6.37
CA THR A 104 -6.85 14.50 7.06
C THR A 104 -6.12 15.44 6.10
N ASN A 105 -5.61 16.57 6.62
CA ASN A 105 -4.67 17.45 5.91
C ASN A 105 -3.22 17.00 6.11
N CYS A 106 -2.96 16.04 7.01
CA CYS A 106 -1.63 15.51 7.28
C CYS A 106 -1.35 14.34 6.33
N TRP A 107 -0.96 14.72 5.12
CA TRP A 107 -0.63 13.82 4.03
C TRP A 107 0.47 14.42 3.14
N GLY A 108 1.02 13.61 2.26
CA GLY A 108 1.96 14.08 1.24
C GLY A 108 2.17 13.05 0.14
N LEU A 109 3.09 13.36 -0.76
CA LEU A 109 3.38 12.51 -1.91
C LEU A 109 4.41 11.44 -1.56
N ILE A 110 4.38 10.34 -2.30
CA ILE A 110 5.41 9.32 -2.26
C ILE A 110 5.66 8.77 -3.65
N SER A 111 6.92 8.54 -3.99
CA SER A 111 7.34 7.87 -5.20
C SER A 111 8.44 6.88 -4.90
N GLY A 112 8.64 5.88 -5.73
CA GLY A 112 9.72 4.92 -5.56
C GLY A 112 9.80 3.92 -6.69
N ALA A 113 10.81 3.08 -6.63
CA ALA A 113 11.04 2.02 -7.61
C ALA A 113 11.42 0.71 -6.90
N VAL A 114 10.96 -0.40 -7.46
CA VAL A 114 11.44 -1.74 -7.12
C VAL A 114 12.53 -2.10 -8.11
N ASN A 115 13.69 -2.48 -7.59
CA ASN A 115 14.74 -3.08 -8.39
C ASN A 115 14.31 -4.50 -8.80
N SER A 116 14.21 -4.75 -10.11
CA SER A 116 13.76 -6.03 -10.65
C SER A 116 14.71 -7.19 -10.36
N SER A 117 16.00 -6.93 -10.14
CA SER A 117 17.03 -7.96 -9.93
C SER A 117 17.09 -8.48 -8.49
N ASN A 118 16.64 -7.70 -7.51
CA ASN A 118 16.74 -8.08 -6.09
C ASN A 118 15.52 -7.70 -5.25
N THR A 119 14.41 -7.36 -5.90
CA THR A 119 13.12 -6.96 -5.31
C THR A 119 13.16 -5.79 -4.31
N ARG A 120 14.31 -5.11 -4.18
CA ARG A 120 14.48 -4.01 -3.24
C ARG A 120 13.67 -2.80 -3.67
N PHE A 121 12.78 -2.34 -2.79
CA PHE A 121 12.06 -1.10 -2.95
C PHE A 121 12.85 0.08 -2.37
N GLN A 122 12.92 1.17 -3.13
CA GLN A 122 13.41 2.46 -2.66
C GLN A 122 12.43 3.56 -3.04
N GLY A 123 11.93 4.27 -2.04
CA GLY A 123 11.00 5.37 -2.22
C GLY A 123 11.42 6.64 -1.48
N THR A 124 10.83 7.75 -1.88
CA THR A 124 10.99 9.08 -1.30
C THR A 124 9.64 9.60 -0.87
N PHE A 125 9.54 9.98 0.40
CA PHE A 125 8.39 10.69 0.91
C PHE A 125 8.58 12.18 0.77
N MET A 126 7.50 12.87 0.43
CA MET A 126 7.44 14.31 0.29
C MET A 126 6.21 14.83 1.01
N THR A 127 6.24 16.09 1.41
CA THR A 127 5.03 16.84 1.77
C THR A 127 4.14 17.01 0.54
N CYS A 128 2.89 17.43 0.73
CA CYS A 128 2.00 17.78 -0.40
C CYS A 128 2.50 18.98 -1.24
N ASN A 129 3.43 19.80 -0.71
CA ASN A 129 4.10 20.87 -1.45
C ASN A 129 5.50 20.47 -1.98
N GLY A 130 5.81 19.17 -2.08
CA GLY A 130 7.00 18.67 -2.76
C GLY A 130 8.31 18.74 -1.97
N LYS A 131 8.29 19.09 -0.68
CA LYS A 131 9.48 19.05 0.17
C LYS A 131 9.78 17.62 0.58
N ARG A 132 11.01 17.17 0.34
CA ARG A 132 11.48 15.83 0.74
C ARG A 132 11.45 15.68 2.27
N LEU A 133 10.86 14.58 2.74
CA LEU A 133 10.70 14.25 4.16
C LEU A 133 11.62 13.10 4.58
N GLY A 134 11.78 12.10 3.72
CA GLY A 134 12.51 10.90 4.08
C GLY A 134 12.56 9.87 2.96
N GLN A 135 13.10 8.71 3.27
CA GLN A 135 13.21 7.58 2.35
C GLN A 135 12.42 6.40 2.89
N TRP A 136 11.79 5.65 2.00
CA TRP A 136 11.32 4.29 2.26
C TRP A 136 12.32 3.32 1.67
N ARG A 137 12.95 2.49 2.49
CA ARG A 137 13.67 1.32 2.00
C ARG A 137 12.89 0.08 2.43
N GLY A 138 12.72 -0.87 1.52
CA GLY A 138 11.99 -2.11 1.78
C GLY A 138 12.37 -3.19 0.78
N TRP A 139 11.76 -4.36 0.92
CA TRP A 139 11.96 -5.49 0.05
C TRP A 139 10.58 -6.06 -0.27
N ARG A 140 10.30 -6.26 -1.57
CA ARG A 140 9.16 -7.05 -2.04
C ARG A 140 9.49 -8.54 -1.94
#